data_AF-A0A414X8C4-F1
#
_entry.id   AF-A0A414X8C4-F1
#
_cell.length_a   1.000
_cell.length_b   1.000
_cell.length_c   1.000
_cell.angle_alpha   90.00
_cell.angle_beta   90.00
_cell.angle_gamma   90.00
#
_symmetry.space_group_name_H-M   'P 1'
#
loop_
_entity.id
_entity.type
_entity.pdbx_description
1 polymer ?
#
loop_
_entity_poly.entity_id
_entity_poly.type
_entity_poly.pdbx_seq_one_letter_code
_entity_poly.pdbx_strand_id
1 'polypeptide(L)'
;MKKNYLMAVCLFLTVMSGCGNKEQAPQQAEPVKVDLGSRVRQGQLLATLDEVSMQNTYQAAKAALKQAEDAYQRMKELHEKGSLAEMKWVEVQSKLQQAQSMEAVARKNLTDCQLYAPFSGVIAEKSL
;
A
#
# COMPACT_ATOMS: atom_id res chain seq x y z
N MET A 1 29.38 23.07 19.13
CA MET A 1 28.16 23.76 19.60
C MET A 1 27.05 23.56 18.59
N LYS A 2 26.03 22.73 18.91
CA LYS A 2 24.66 22.71 18.36
C LYS A 2 24.00 21.36 18.69
N LYS A 3 23.15 21.33 19.71
CA LYS A 3 22.13 20.29 19.91
C LYS A 3 21.05 20.81 20.88
N ASN A 4 20.18 21.67 20.37
CA ASN A 4 18.94 22.09 21.02
C ASN A 4 17.80 21.95 20.01
N TYR A 5 17.18 20.77 19.98
CA TYR A 5 15.80 20.55 19.52
C TYR A 5 15.25 19.41 20.38
N LEU A 6 15.18 19.67 21.68
CA LEU A 6 14.48 18.87 22.67
C LEU A 6 13.25 19.67 23.08
N MET A 7 12.22 19.61 22.27
CA MET A 7 10.84 19.95 22.62
C MET A 7 9.99 18.90 21.91
N ALA A 8 9.36 18.03 22.70
CA ALA A 8 7.91 17.94 22.79
C ALA A 8 7.29 17.46 21.47
N VAL A 9 6.74 16.26 21.35
CA VAL A 9 5.57 15.78 22.08
C VAL A 9 5.54 14.26 21.91
N CYS A 10 5.65 13.50 22.98
CA CYS A 10 5.10 12.14 23.03
C CYS A 10 4.26 12.08 24.30
N LEU A 11 3.13 12.79 24.22
CA LEU A 11 2.07 12.75 25.20
C LEU A 11 1.35 11.41 25.00
N PHE A 12 1.40 10.58 26.05
CA PHE A 12 0.36 9.67 26.50
C PHE A 12 -0.67 9.21 25.46
N LEU A 13 -0.64 7.92 25.16
CA LEU A 13 -1.86 7.10 25.21
C LEU A 13 -1.48 5.62 25.30
N THR A 14 -1.30 5.17 26.54
CA THR A 14 -1.53 3.78 26.91
C THR A 14 -2.98 3.68 27.34
N VAL A 15 -3.85 3.02 26.57
CA VAL A 15 -4.98 2.26 27.12
C VAL A 15 -5.19 1.00 26.29
N MET A 16 -5.18 -0.10 27.03
CA MET A 16 -5.39 -1.48 26.64
C MET A 16 -6.78 -1.72 26.03
N SER A 17 -6.86 -2.53 24.98
CA SER A 17 -7.98 -3.45 24.72
C SER A 17 -7.48 -4.57 23.81
N GLY A 18 -7.51 -5.79 24.34
CA GLY A 18 -6.92 -6.96 23.73
C GLY A 18 -7.67 -7.47 22.50
N CYS A 19 -6.90 -8.06 21.60
CA CYS A 19 -7.19 -9.32 20.93
C CYS A 19 -5.84 -9.82 20.41
N GLY A 20 -5.42 -11.00 20.89
CA GLY A 20 -4.23 -11.65 20.38
C GLY A 20 -4.37 -11.92 18.89
N ASN A 21 -3.36 -11.57 18.12
CA ASN A 21 -2.64 -12.48 17.22
C ASN A 21 -1.70 -11.68 16.32
N LYS A 22 -0.41 -12.06 16.42
CA LYS A 22 0.67 -11.84 15.44
C LYS A 22 1.11 -10.40 15.27
N GLU A 23 2.03 -10.03 16.16
CA GLU A 23 3.18 -9.19 15.84
C GLU A 23 3.72 -9.57 14.45
N GLN A 24 3.29 -8.83 13.42
CA GLN A 24 3.82 -8.97 12.07
C GLN A 24 5.20 -8.34 12.09
N ALA A 25 6.20 -9.18 12.31
CA ALA A 25 7.58 -8.87 11.98
C ALA A 25 7.61 -8.29 10.56
N PRO A 26 8.33 -7.19 10.30
CA PRO A 26 8.57 -6.76 8.94
C PRO A 26 9.33 -7.88 8.25
N GLN A 27 8.66 -8.64 7.39
CA GLN A 27 9.31 -9.60 6.51
C GLN A 27 10.19 -8.78 5.58
N GLN A 28 11.46 -8.78 5.96
CA GLN A 28 12.54 -8.11 5.26
C GLN A 28 12.51 -8.66 3.83
N ALA A 29 12.26 -7.78 2.87
CA ALA A 29 12.52 -8.06 1.46
C ALA A 29 13.89 -8.72 1.38
N GLU A 30 14.01 -9.92 0.80
CA GLU A 30 15.32 -10.50 0.53
C GLU A 30 16.02 -9.53 -0.42
N PRO A 31 17.09 -8.82 0.02
CA PRO A 31 17.75 -7.89 -0.86
C PRO A 31 18.47 -8.71 -1.91
N VAL A 32 18.00 -8.67 -3.16
CA VAL A 32 18.86 -8.96 -4.30
C VAL A 32 20.04 -7.99 -4.16
N LYS A 33 21.19 -8.53 -3.79
CA LYS A 33 22.44 -7.79 -3.53
C LYS A 33 22.98 -7.25 -4.85
N VAL A 34 22.40 -6.16 -5.34
CA VAL A 34 23.08 -5.30 -6.29
C VAL A 34 23.94 -4.31 -5.50
N ASP A 35 25.23 -4.61 -5.41
CA ASP A 35 26.21 -3.72 -4.80
C ASP A 35 26.40 -2.47 -5.68
N LEU A 36 26.51 -1.31 -5.03
CA LEU A 36 26.86 -0.04 -5.66
C LEU A 36 28.15 -0.20 -6.48
N GLY A 37 28.15 0.28 -7.74
CA GLY A 37 29.27 0.10 -8.66
C GLY A 37 29.22 -1.20 -9.50
N SER A 38 28.21 -2.06 -9.32
CA SER A 38 28.03 -3.25 -10.17
C SER A 38 27.57 -2.86 -11.58
N ARG A 39 28.18 -3.49 -12.60
CA ARG A 39 27.70 -3.43 -13.99
C ARG A 39 26.44 -4.29 -14.10
N VAL A 40 25.36 -3.68 -14.56
CA VAL A 40 24.10 -4.36 -14.88
C VAL A 40 23.91 -4.41 -16.39
N ARG A 41 23.36 -5.50 -16.90
CA ARG A 41 22.96 -5.64 -18.32
C ARG A 41 21.50 -5.24 -18.49
N GLN A 42 21.15 -4.77 -19.68
CA GLN A 42 19.75 -4.52 -20.05
C GLN A 42 18.91 -5.78 -19.79
N GLY A 43 17.80 -5.62 -19.07
CA GLY A 43 16.92 -6.73 -18.67
C GLY A 43 17.39 -7.52 -17.44
N GLN A 44 18.48 -7.12 -16.77
CA GLN A 44 18.92 -7.76 -15.52
C GLN A 44 17.97 -7.40 -14.38
N LEU A 45 17.57 -8.41 -13.59
CA LEU A 45 16.79 -8.24 -12.36
C LEU A 45 17.64 -7.50 -11.30
N LEU A 46 17.13 -6.38 -10.82
CA LEU A 46 17.80 -5.49 -9.86
C LEU A 46 17.27 -5.69 -8.45
N ALA A 47 15.96 -5.87 -8.29
CA ALA A 47 15.31 -6.11 -7.01
C ALA A 47 14.03 -6.91 -7.23
N THR A 48 13.77 -7.83 -6.32
CA THR A 48 12.51 -8.57 -6.23
C THR A 48 11.87 -8.19 -4.90
N LEU A 49 10.70 -7.56 -4.92
CA LEU A 49 9.87 -7.50 -3.72
C LEU A 49 9.19 -8.86 -3.54
N ASP A 50 8.89 -9.22 -2.29
CA ASP A 50 8.17 -10.46 -1.96
C ASP A 50 6.80 -10.48 -2.67
N GLU A 51 6.75 -11.23 -3.77
CA GLU A 51 5.59 -11.34 -4.65
C GLU A 51 4.37 -11.89 -3.91
N VAL A 52 4.58 -12.76 -2.90
CA VAL A 52 3.49 -13.33 -2.09
C VAL A 52 2.85 -12.26 -1.22
N SER A 53 3.65 -11.39 -0.60
CA SER A 53 3.16 -10.26 0.18
C SER A 53 2.38 -9.25 -0.66
N MET A 54 2.87 -8.94 -1.86
CA MET A 54 2.17 -8.03 -2.79
C MET A 54 0.88 -8.64 -3.33
N GLN A 55 0.90 -9.94 -3.65
CA GLN A 55 -0.30 -10.67 -4.06
C GLN A 55 -1.35 -10.68 -2.96
N ASN A 56 -0.96 -10.95 -1.71
CA ASN A 56 -1.87 -10.92 -0.57
C ASN A 56 -2.48 -9.52 -0.36
N THR A 57 -1.65 -8.47 -0.48
CA THR A 57 -2.10 -7.07 -0.40
C THR A 57 -3.10 -6.74 -1.50
N TYR A 58 -2.83 -7.16 -2.73
CA TYR A 58 -3.75 -7.00 -3.86
C TYR A 58 -5.08 -7.73 -3.63
N GLN A 59 -5.05 -8.98 -3.17
CA GLN A 59 -6.28 -9.73 -2.86
C GLN A 59 -7.09 -9.06 -1.75
N ALA A 60 -6.44 -8.54 -0.71
CA ALA A 60 -7.11 -7.80 0.35
C ALA A 60 -7.77 -6.51 -0.17
N ALA A 61 -7.05 -5.72 -0.98
CA ALA A 61 -7.58 -4.51 -1.59
C ALA A 61 -8.75 -4.80 -2.56
N LYS A 62 -8.64 -5.88 -3.34
CA LYS A 62 -9.70 -6.36 -4.24
C LYS A 62 -10.95 -6.78 -3.47
N ALA A 63 -10.79 -7.47 -2.34
CA ALA A 63 -11.92 -7.83 -1.48
C ALA A 63 -12.60 -6.59 -0.89
N ALA A 64 -11.81 -5.60 -0.45
CA ALA A 64 -12.34 -4.32 0.05
C ALA A 64 -13.09 -3.53 -1.03
N LEU A 65 -12.57 -3.51 -2.27
CA LEU A 65 -13.27 -2.92 -3.42
C LEU A 65 -14.62 -3.59 -3.65
N LYS A 66 -14.65 -4.92 -3.72
CA LYS A 66 -15.89 -5.68 -3.90
C LYS A 66 -16.92 -5.37 -2.81
N GLN A 67 -16.47 -5.29 -1.55
CA GLN A 67 -17.36 -4.92 -0.44
C GLN A 67 -17.91 -3.50 -0.59
N ALA A 68 -17.09 -2.54 -1.05
CA ALA A 68 -17.52 -1.17 -1.29
C ALA A 68 -18.48 -1.07 -2.48
N GLU A 69 -18.27 -1.85 -3.55
CA GLU A 69 -19.18 -1.97 -4.69
C GLU A 69 -20.54 -2.54 -4.28
N ASP A 70 -20.55 -3.63 -3.51
CA ASP A 70 -21.77 -4.22 -2.99
C ASP A 70 -22.54 -3.24 -2.10
N ALA A 71 -21.83 -2.46 -1.27
CA ALA A 71 -22.44 -1.42 -0.45
C ALA A 71 -22.98 -0.27 -1.30
N TYR A 72 -22.24 0.18 -2.30
CA TYR A 72 -22.67 1.20 -3.25
C TYR A 72 -23.96 0.79 -3.96
N GLN A 73 -24.03 -0.44 -4.47
CA GLN A 73 -25.19 -0.93 -5.19
C GLN A 73 -26.46 -0.92 -4.32
N ARG A 74 -26.37 -1.39 -3.08
CA ARG A 74 -27.50 -1.36 -2.13
C ARG A 74 -27.93 0.06 -1.78
N MET A 75 -26.97 0.96 -1.59
CA MET A 75 -27.25 2.36 -1.23
C MET A 75 -27.82 3.15 -2.41
N LYS A 76 -27.42 2.79 -3.63
CA LYS A 76 -27.96 3.36 -4.87
C LYS A 76 -29.47 3.11 -4.98
N GLU A 77 -29.92 1.90 -4.71
CA GLU A 77 -31.35 1.58 -4.70
C GLU A 77 -32.14 2.41 -3.67
N LEU A 78 -31.55 2.70 -2.51
CA LEU A 78 -32.18 3.52 -1.47
C LEU A 78 -32.17 5.01 -1.85
N HIS A 79 -31.12 5.49 -2.52
CA HIS A 79 -31.02 6.86 -3.04
C HIS A 79 -32.02 7.12 -4.17
N GLU A 80 -32.14 6.18 -5.12
CA GLU A 80 -33.12 6.25 -6.21
C GLU A 80 -34.56 6.26 -5.68
N LYS A 81 -34.82 5.61 -4.54
CA LYS A 81 -36.11 5.64 -3.82
C LYS A 81 -36.30 6.89 -2.95
N GLY A 82 -35.38 7.86 -2.99
CA GLY A 82 -35.41 9.09 -2.20
C GLY A 82 -35.28 8.87 -0.69
N SER A 83 -34.89 7.68 -0.25
CA SER A 83 -34.84 7.28 1.16
C SER A 83 -33.47 7.43 1.80
N LEU A 84 -32.45 7.86 1.02
CA LEU A 84 -31.08 8.07 1.49
C LEU A 84 -30.74 9.57 1.48
N ALA A 85 -30.17 10.06 2.58
CA ALA A 85 -29.69 11.43 2.66
C ALA A 85 -28.51 11.66 1.69
N GLU A 86 -28.47 12.82 1.04
CA GLU A 86 -27.43 13.16 0.05
C GLU A 86 -26.01 13.10 0.62
N MET A 87 -25.82 13.57 1.86
CA MET A 87 -24.53 13.45 2.56
C MET A 87 -24.07 11.98 2.66
N LYS A 88 -25.02 11.07 2.91
CA LYS A 88 -24.71 9.64 3.02
C LYS A 88 -24.40 9.03 1.66
N TRP A 89 -25.07 9.49 0.61
CA TRP A 89 -24.80 9.09 -0.76
C TRP A 89 -23.38 9.46 -1.19
N VAL A 90 -22.97 10.71 -0.97
CA VAL A 90 -21.61 11.20 -1.25
C VAL A 90 -20.55 10.43 -0.44
N GLU A 91 -20.84 10.09 0.82
CA GLU A 91 -19.94 9.27 1.65
C GLU A 91 -19.71 7.88 1.03
N VAL A 92 -20.78 7.23 0.55
CA VAL A 92 -20.69 5.90 -0.08
C VAL A 92 -19.93 5.97 -1.40
N GLN A 93 -20.18 6.99 -2.23
CA GLN A 93 -19.40 7.23 -3.45
C GLN A 93 -17.91 7.45 -3.16
N SER A 94 -17.61 8.26 -2.15
CA SER A 94 -16.23 8.55 -1.75
C SER A 94 -15.50 7.29 -1.27
N LYS A 95 -16.19 6.44 -0.50
CA LYS A 95 -15.65 5.14 -0.05
C LYS A 95 -15.38 4.17 -1.20
N LEU A 96 -16.27 4.13 -2.20
CA LEU A 96 -16.06 3.32 -3.41
C LEU A 96 -14.81 3.82 -4.15
N GLN A 97 -14.71 5.13 -4.39
CA GLN A 97 -13.56 5.74 -5.07
C GLN A 97 -12.24 5.47 -4.31
N GLN A 98 -12.27 5.54 -2.98
CA GLN A 98 -11.13 5.22 -2.14
C GLN A 98 -10.71 3.76 -2.33
N ALA A 99 -11.65 2.82 -2.27
CA ALA A 99 -11.35 1.39 -2.43
C ALA A 99 -10.82 1.05 -3.84
N GLN A 100 -11.35 1.69 -4.87
CA GLN A 100 -10.85 1.59 -6.25
C GLN A 100 -9.40 2.07 -6.36
N SER A 101 -9.10 3.20 -5.73
CA SER A 101 -7.75 3.76 -5.71
C SER A 101 -6.77 2.82 -5.01
N MET A 102 -7.20 2.22 -3.89
CA MET A 102 -6.38 1.24 -3.15
C MET A 102 -6.12 -0.04 -3.96
N GLU A 103 -7.13 -0.58 -4.66
CA GLU A 103 -6.93 -1.72 -5.56
C GLU A 103 -5.96 -1.39 -6.68
N ALA A 104 -6.09 -0.21 -7.30
CA ALA A 104 -5.23 0.20 -8.40
C ALA A 104 -3.77 0.34 -7.95
N VAL A 105 -3.53 0.88 -6.76
CA VAL A 105 -2.18 0.96 -6.16
C VAL A 105 -1.65 -0.43 -5.86
N ALA A 106 -2.43 -1.30 -5.22
CA ALA A 106 -1.98 -2.65 -4.88
C ALA A 106 -1.70 -3.50 -6.14
N ARG A 107 -2.52 -3.35 -7.18
CA ARG A 107 -2.31 -3.98 -8.49
C ARG A 107 -1.02 -3.48 -9.15
N LYS A 108 -0.76 -2.17 -9.09
CA LYS A 108 0.48 -1.60 -9.61
C LYS A 108 1.70 -2.11 -8.84
N ASN A 109 1.62 -2.17 -7.52
CA ASN A 109 2.70 -2.72 -6.71
C ASN A 109 2.99 -4.19 -7.02
N LEU A 110 1.94 -4.98 -7.33
CA LEU A 110 2.09 -6.36 -7.78
C LEU A 110 2.80 -6.47 -9.14
N THR A 111 2.49 -5.58 -10.09
CA THR A 111 3.18 -5.57 -11.40
C THR A 111 4.61 -5.04 -11.30
N ASP A 112 4.84 -4.11 -10.38
CA ASP A 112 6.14 -3.47 -10.15
C ASP A 112 7.05 -4.30 -9.22
N CYS A 113 6.63 -5.52 -8.83
CA CYS A 113 7.37 -6.46 -7.98
C CYS A 113 8.76 -6.82 -8.50
N GLN A 114 8.97 -6.68 -9.82
CA GLN A 114 10.21 -7.06 -10.49
C GLN A 114 10.82 -5.80 -11.11
N LEU A 115 11.90 -5.33 -10.49
CA LEU A 115 12.65 -4.19 -10.99
C LEU A 115 13.71 -4.68 -11.98
N TYR A 116 13.59 -4.29 -13.25
CA TYR A 116 14.55 -4.62 -14.30
C TYR A 116 15.38 -3.41 -14.73
N ALA A 117 16.64 -3.65 -15.12
CA ALA A 117 17.50 -2.61 -15.68
C ALA A 117 17.05 -2.22 -17.11
N PRO A 118 16.65 -0.95 -17.36
CA PRO A 118 16.18 -0.52 -18.68
C PRO A 118 17.30 -0.45 -19.74
N PHE A 119 18.55 -0.33 -19.31
CA PHE A 119 19.74 -0.32 -20.18
C PHE A 119 20.93 -0.92 -19.44
N SER A 120 21.95 -1.34 -20.21
CA SER A 120 23.21 -1.81 -19.65
C SER A 120 24.01 -0.63 -19.10
N GLY A 121 24.46 -0.67 -17.85
CA GLY A 121 25.12 0.47 -17.19
C GLY A 121 25.77 0.11 -15.86
N VAL A 122 26.29 1.10 -15.15
CA VAL A 122 26.85 0.95 -13.80
C VAL A 122 25.90 1.63 -12.81
N ILE A 123 25.51 0.94 -11.73
CA ILE A 123 24.68 1.54 -10.68
C ILE A 123 25.53 2.57 -9.92
N ALA A 124 25.31 3.85 -10.20
CA ALA A 124 26.11 4.95 -9.65
C ALA A 124 25.72 5.28 -8.20
N GLU A 125 24.45 5.14 -7.82
CA GLU A 125 23.99 5.52 -6.49
C GLU A 125 22.68 4.81 -6.12
N LYS A 126 22.54 4.45 -4.84
CA LYS A 126 21.32 3.97 -4.20
C LYS A 126 20.93 5.08 -3.24
N SER A 127 20.04 5.97 -3.65
CA SER A 127 19.48 6.94 -2.71
C SER A 127 18.65 6.16 -1.69
N LEU A 128 19.13 6.11 -0.45
CA LEU A 128 18.40 5.63 0.73
C LEU A 128 17.60 6.77 1.34
#